data_AF-A0A1C6PR98-F1
#
_entry.id   AF-A0A1C6PR98-F1
#
_cell.length_a   1.000
_cell.length_b   1.000
_cell.length_c   1.000
_cell.angle_alpha   90.00
_cell.angle_beta   90.00
_cell.angle_gamma   90.00
#
_symmetry.space_group_name_H-M   'P 1'
#
loop_
_entity.id
_entity.type
_entity.pdbx_description
1 polymer ?
#
loop_
_entity_poly.entity_id
_entity_poly.type
_entity_poly.pdbx_seq_one_letter_code
_entity_poly.pdbx_strand_id
1 'polypeptide(L)'
;MSTAPSVTTGTGAYTTSIAGSTEEIRAAQRLRHRVFAVENGARLRSPLPGHDVDPFDEAADHLIVTSQDGGEVVGTYRLTPPGRTERLYSEAEFDLRALPVDVTSAMVEAGRACVHPDHRSGAVINAMWGGLARYMLLSGHRYLAGCGSVPLGDGGQAAADAWLLGTTRHAAPDGLRVHPHDPWSPRQQLTAAPDHSSLPALLRGYLRLGAWVCGAPAHDRDFGVADFFVLLDMERLNDRYRRYFLGRSR
;
A
#
# COMPACT_ATOMS: atom_id res chain seq x y z
N MET A 1 8.00 46.82 -8.06
CA MET A 1 6.70 46.17 -7.84
C MET A 1 6.88 44.69 -8.13
N SER A 2 6.91 43.88 -7.08
CA SER A 2 7.20 42.44 -7.12
C SER A 2 5.92 41.68 -7.41
N THR A 3 5.84 40.96 -8.52
CA THR A 3 4.74 40.04 -8.83
C THR A 3 4.94 38.77 -8.02
N ALA A 4 4.06 38.55 -7.05
CA ALA A 4 3.98 37.32 -6.28
C ALA A 4 3.63 36.13 -7.21
N PRO A 5 4.18 34.93 -6.95
CA PRO A 5 3.80 33.74 -7.70
C PRO A 5 2.36 33.33 -7.35
N SER A 6 1.54 33.15 -8.39
CA SER A 6 0.19 32.61 -8.26
C SER A 6 0.25 31.16 -7.82
N VAL A 7 -0.18 30.87 -6.58
CA VAL A 7 -0.42 29.50 -6.11
C VAL A 7 -1.77 29.04 -6.69
N THR A 8 -1.72 28.36 -7.82
CA THR A 8 -2.87 27.63 -8.36
C THR A 8 -3.07 26.38 -7.51
N THR A 9 -3.95 26.46 -6.50
CA THR A 9 -4.49 25.27 -5.83
C THR A 9 -5.58 24.68 -6.73
N GLY A 10 -5.14 23.95 -7.76
CA GLY A 10 -6.05 23.15 -8.59
C GLY A 10 -6.69 22.07 -7.73
N THR A 11 -7.99 22.20 -7.47
CA THR A 11 -8.82 21.08 -6.98
C THR A 11 -9.20 20.23 -8.18
N GLY A 12 -8.19 19.65 -8.84
CA GLY A 12 -8.40 18.76 -9.97
C GLY A 12 -9.31 17.62 -9.57
N ALA A 13 -10.35 17.36 -10.36
CA ALA A 13 -11.19 16.20 -10.15
C ALA A 13 -10.39 14.93 -10.46
N TYR A 14 -10.50 13.92 -9.60
CA TYR A 14 -9.81 12.64 -9.77
C TYR A 14 -10.83 11.56 -10.11
N THR A 15 -10.48 10.68 -11.04
CA THR A 15 -11.29 9.51 -11.40
C THR A 15 -10.55 8.24 -11.02
N THR A 16 -11.27 7.22 -10.55
CA THR A 16 -10.71 5.91 -10.24
C THR A 16 -11.27 4.85 -11.17
N SER A 17 -10.41 3.96 -11.66
CA SER A 17 -10.78 2.83 -12.51
C SER A 17 -9.81 1.68 -12.34
N ILE A 18 -10.22 0.48 -12.72
CA ILE A 18 -9.28 -0.62 -13.01
C ILE A 18 -8.81 -0.42 -14.44
N ALA A 19 -7.50 -0.43 -14.66
CA ALA A 19 -6.91 -0.30 -15.99
C ALA A 19 -7.47 -1.39 -16.92
N GLY A 20 -8.09 -0.97 -18.02
CA GLY A 20 -8.70 -1.85 -19.01
C GLY A 20 -7.82 -2.07 -20.25
N SER A 21 -6.70 -1.34 -20.35
CA SER A 21 -5.79 -1.38 -21.49
C SER A 21 -4.33 -1.50 -21.07
N THR A 22 -3.51 -2.03 -21.97
CA THR A 22 -2.06 -2.09 -21.80
C THR A 22 -1.45 -0.71 -21.57
N GLU A 23 -1.97 0.34 -22.21
CA GLU A 23 -1.43 1.69 -22.04
C GLU A 23 -1.70 2.25 -20.63
N GLU A 24 -2.87 1.98 -20.06
CA GLU A 24 -3.18 2.37 -18.67
C GLU A 24 -2.29 1.62 -17.66
N ILE A 25 -2.04 0.33 -17.90
CA ILE A 25 -1.08 -0.45 -17.09
C ILE A 25 0.33 0.14 -17.23
N ARG A 26 0.76 0.48 -18.46
CA ARG A 26 2.06 1.13 -18.70
C ARG A 26 2.15 2.49 -18.03
N ALA A 27 1.06 3.27 -17.97
CA ALA A 27 1.02 4.52 -17.25
C ALA A 27 1.22 4.32 -15.74
N ALA A 28 0.55 3.34 -15.13
CA ALA A 28 0.80 2.97 -13.73
C ALA A 28 2.26 2.54 -13.51
N GLN A 29 2.82 1.72 -14.41
CA GLN A 29 4.21 1.26 -14.34
C GLN A 29 5.24 2.39 -14.42
N ARG A 30 5.00 3.42 -15.26
CA ARG A 30 5.83 4.63 -15.31
C ARG A 30 5.73 5.44 -14.04
N LEU A 31 4.52 5.58 -13.47
CA LEU A 31 4.32 6.25 -12.19
C LEU A 31 5.09 5.54 -11.06
N ARG A 32 4.98 4.21 -10.99
CA ARG A 32 5.73 3.39 -10.03
C ARG A 32 7.23 3.56 -10.19
N HIS A 33 7.76 3.51 -11.40
CA HIS A 33 9.19 3.77 -11.65
C HIS A 33 9.62 5.16 -11.15
N ARG A 34 8.83 6.20 -11.45
CA ARG A 34 9.11 7.57 -11.00
C ARG A 34 9.19 7.65 -9.48
N VAL A 35 8.22 7.07 -8.77
CA VAL A 35 8.19 7.16 -7.30
C VAL A 35 9.22 6.23 -6.67
N PHE A 36 9.28 4.96 -7.07
CA PHE A 36 10.13 3.98 -6.41
C PHE A 36 11.60 4.12 -6.80
N ALA A 37 11.93 4.14 -8.10
CA ALA A 37 13.33 4.19 -8.52
C ALA A 37 13.89 5.62 -8.50
N VAL A 38 13.18 6.59 -9.09
CA VAL A 38 13.74 7.93 -9.31
C VAL A 38 13.73 8.76 -8.03
N GLU A 39 12.61 8.77 -7.31
CA GLU A 39 12.50 9.55 -6.07
C GLU A 39 13.06 8.81 -4.85
N ASN A 40 12.66 7.55 -4.65
CA ASN A 40 13.03 6.81 -3.43
C ASN A 40 14.35 6.02 -3.57
N GLY A 41 14.92 5.93 -4.78
CA GLY A 41 16.20 5.24 -5.00
C GLY A 41 16.12 3.70 -4.99
N ALA A 42 14.92 3.12 -5.13
CA ALA A 42 14.74 1.68 -5.15
C ALA A 42 15.43 1.04 -6.38
N ARG A 43 16.00 -0.15 -6.17
CA ARG A 43 16.64 -0.97 -7.20
C ARG A 43 15.62 -1.88 -7.87
N LEU A 44 15.00 -1.39 -8.92
CA LEU A 44 14.01 -2.16 -9.67
C LEU A 44 14.65 -3.11 -10.68
N ARG A 45 14.20 -4.37 -10.68
CA ARG A 45 14.56 -5.37 -11.71
C ARG A 45 13.48 -5.40 -12.77
N SER A 46 13.45 -4.36 -13.59
CA SER A 46 12.44 -4.22 -14.65
C SER A 46 13.01 -4.61 -16.02
N PRO A 47 12.29 -5.41 -16.82
CA PRO A 47 12.67 -5.70 -18.20
C PRO A 47 12.47 -4.50 -19.15
N LEU A 48 11.74 -3.47 -18.72
CA LEU A 48 11.42 -2.31 -19.55
C LEU A 48 11.99 -1.03 -18.90
N PRO A 49 12.96 -0.35 -19.53
CA PRO A 49 13.51 0.90 -19.00
C PRO A 49 12.43 1.95 -18.73
N GLY A 50 12.56 2.68 -17.61
CA GLY A 50 11.61 3.72 -17.23
C GLY A 50 10.28 3.22 -16.67
N HIS A 51 10.15 1.91 -16.45
CA HIS A 51 8.94 1.27 -15.92
C HIS A 51 9.31 0.36 -14.75
N ASP A 52 8.45 0.30 -13.74
CA ASP A 52 8.50 -0.74 -12.71
C ASP A 52 7.63 -1.88 -13.23
N VAL A 53 8.21 -2.97 -13.73
CA VAL A 53 7.47 -4.12 -14.29
C VAL A 53 8.00 -5.38 -13.63
N ASP A 54 7.10 -6.20 -13.12
CA ASP A 54 7.44 -7.51 -12.56
C ASP A 54 6.42 -8.60 -12.98
N PRO A 55 6.71 -9.90 -12.75
CA PRO A 55 5.83 -10.99 -13.18
C PRO A 55 4.41 -10.97 -12.59
N PHE A 56 4.18 -10.28 -11.47
CA PHE A 56 2.85 -10.22 -10.84
C PHE A 56 1.91 -9.24 -11.57
N ASP A 57 2.44 -8.37 -12.42
CA ASP A 57 1.62 -7.37 -13.13
C ASP A 57 0.60 -8.00 -14.09
N GLU A 58 0.91 -9.17 -14.68
CA GLU A 58 0.02 -9.84 -15.63
C GLU A 58 -1.18 -10.50 -14.93
N ALA A 59 -0.99 -10.98 -13.71
CA ALA A 59 -2.02 -11.65 -12.92
C ALA A 59 -2.91 -10.67 -12.12
N ALA A 60 -2.48 -9.41 -11.98
CA ALA A 60 -3.09 -8.44 -11.09
C ALA A 60 -4.00 -7.44 -11.83
N ASP A 61 -5.01 -6.96 -11.11
CA ASP A 61 -5.76 -5.76 -11.47
C ASP A 61 -4.95 -4.52 -11.07
N HIS A 62 -4.99 -3.48 -11.91
CA HIS A 62 -4.29 -2.22 -11.64
C HIS A 62 -5.32 -1.13 -11.38
N LEU A 63 -5.55 -0.82 -10.11
CA LEU A 63 -6.37 0.33 -9.73
C LEU A 63 -5.56 1.60 -10.00
N ILE A 64 -6.07 2.46 -10.86
CA ILE A 64 -5.45 3.73 -11.22
C ILE A 64 -6.31 4.91 -10.78
N VAL A 65 -5.65 6.02 -10.45
CA VAL A 65 -6.27 7.32 -10.24
C VAL A 65 -5.77 8.27 -11.30
N THR A 66 -6.70 8.85 -12.05
CA THR A 66 -6.40 9.74 -13.18
C THR A 66 -6.80 11.16 -12.84
N SER A 67 -5.90 12.11 -13.06
CA SER A 67 -6.20 13.54 -12.97
C SER A 67 -7.04 13.99 -14.17
N GLN A 68 -8.18 14.65 -13.95
CA GLN A 68 -9.00 15.17 -15.05
C GLN A 68 -8.38 16.39 -15.73
N ASP A 69 -7.45 17.08 -15.08
CA ASP A 69 -6.82 18.28 -15.63
C ASP A 69 -5.85 17.94 -16.79
N GLY A 70 -5.33 16.71 -16.84
CA GLY A 70 -4.34 16.29 -17.85
C GLY A 70 -4.46 14.84 -18.34
N GLY A 71 -5.38 14.05 -17.80
CA GLY A 71 -5.55 12.64 -18.15
C GLY A 71 -4.42 11.73 -17.67
N GLU A 72 -3.51 12.23 -16.82
CA GLU A 72 -2.38 11.44 -16.32
C GLU A 72 -2.78 10.53 -15.16
N VAL A 73 -2.17 9.35 -15.09
CA VAL A 73 -2.27 8.47 -13.92
C VAL A 73 -1.38 9.03 -12.80
N VAL A 74 -2.02 9.50 -11.73
CA VAL A 74 -1.39 10.17 -10.58
C VAL A 74 -1.33 9.31 -9.33
N GLY A 75 -2.03 8.18 -9.30
CA GLY A 75 -2.02 7.24 -8.18
C GLY A 75 -2.29 5.83 -8.66
N THR A 76 -1.76 4.83 -7.97
CA THR A 76 -1.98 3.43 -8.35
C THR A 76 -1.90 2.47 -7.17
N TYR A 77 -2.61 1.34 -7.30
CA TYR A 77 -2.46 0.11 -6.53
C TYR A 77 -2.42 -1.06 -7.50
N ARG A 78 -1.56 -2.06 -7.21
CA ARG A 78 -1.70 -3.40 -7.78
C ARG A 78 -2.51 -4.27 -6.83
N LEU A 79 -3.54 -4.94 -7.34
CA LEU A 79 -4.48 -5.77 -6.58
C LEU A 79 -4.49 -7.18 -7.16
N THR A 80 -4.14 -8.17 -6.34
CA THR A 80 -4.05 -9.57 -6.75
C THR A 80 -5.05 -10.41 -5.96
N PRO A 81 -6.23 -10.71 -6.54
CA PRO A 81 -7.18 -11.66 -5.98
C PRO A 81 -6.61 -13.07 -5.81
N PRO A 82 -7.21 -13.90 -4.93
CA PRO A 82 -6.82 -15.29 -4.78
C PRO A 82 -7.07 -16.07 -6.07
N GLY A 83 -6.21 -17.04 -6.35
CA GLY A 83 -6.30 -17.90 -7.55
C GLY A 83 -5.80 -17.27 -8.85
N ARG A 84 -5.30 -16.03 -8.84
CA ARG A 84 -4.71 -15.38 -10.02
C ARG A 84 -3.25 -15.75 -10.28
N THR A 85 -2.54 -16.13 -9.22
CA THR A 85 -1.12 -16.47 -9.25
C THR A 85 -0.88 -17.61 -8.27
N GLU A 86 0.09 -18.46 -8.57
CA GLU A 86 0.54 -19.52 -7.67
C GLU A 86 1.28 -18.98 -6.45
N ARG A 87 1.84 -17.77 -6.58
CA ARG A 87 2.62 -17.11 -5.53
C ARG A 87 2.28 -15.63 -5.41
N LEU A 88 2.25 -15.11 -4.20
CA LEU A 88 2.08 -13.68 -3.90
C LEU A 88 3.43 -12.96 -3.77
N TYR A 89 3.46 -11.64 -3.94
CA TYR A 89 4.68 -10.86 -3.70
C TYR A 89 5.15 -11.00 -2.25
N SER A 90 4.23 -10.89 -1.30
CA SER A 90 4.53 -11.00 0.13
C SER A 90 5.11 -12.35 0.54
N GLU A 91 4.97 -13.41 -0.26
CA GLU A 91 5.63 -14.70 -0.01
C GLU A 91 7.13 -14.69 -0.34
N ALA A 92 7.62 -13.67 -1.05
CA ALA A 92 9.05 -13.41 -1.22
C ALA A 92 9.68 -12.82 0.05
N GLU A 93 8.89 -12.06 0.81
CA GLU A 93 9.33 -11.39 2.04
C GLU A 93 9.03 -12.20 3.30
N PHE A 94 7.94 -12.97 3.29
CA PHE A 94 7.41 -13.68 4.46
C PHE A 94 7.05 -15.14 4.17
N ASP A 95 7.11 -15.97 5.21
CA ASP A 95 6.45 -17.27 5.26
C ASP A 95 4.98 -17.10 5.64
N LEU A 96 4.10 -17.26 4.65
CA LEU A 96 2.65 -17.12 4.81
C LEU A 96 1.94 -18.46 5.07
N ARG A 97 2.65 -19.59 5.17
CA ARG A 97 2.05 -20.93 5.30
C ARG A 97 1.20 -21.11 6.55
N ALA A 98 1.46 -20.31 7.58
CA ALA A 98 0.69 -20.31 8.83
C ALA A 98 -0.70 -19.66 8.67
N LEU A 99 -0.95 -18.91 7.60
CA LEU A 99 -2.24 -18.27 7.39
C LEU A 99 -3.33 -19.31 7.09
N PRO A 100 -4.50 -19.21 7.74
CA PRO A 100 -5.61 -20.11 7.49
C PRO A 100 -6.10 -20.07 6.03
N VAL A 101 -6.62 -21.20 5.54
CA VAL A 101 -7.13 -21.32 4.17
C VAL A 101 -8.33 -20.40 3.92
N ASP A 102 -9.19 -20.20 4.91
CA ASP A 102 -10.33 -19.26 4.84
C ASP A 102 -9.88 -17.80 4.76
N VAL A 103 -8.68 -17.47 5.26
CA VAL A 103 -8.07 -16.15 5.06
C VAL A 103 -7.50 -16.05 3.65
N THR A 104 -6.59 -16.94 3.29
CA THR A 104 -5.86 -16.87 2.00
C THR A 104 -6.78 -16.99 0.79
N SER A 105 -7.83 -17.80 0.84
CA SER A 105 -8.82 -17.95 -0.24
C SER A 105 -9.77 -16.76 -0.39
N ALA A 106 -9.80 -15.84 0.58
CA ALA A 106 -10.63 -14.63 0.57
C ALA A 106 -9.79 -13.33 0.63
N MET A 107 -8.48 -13.43 0.40
CA MET A 107 -7.51 -12.35 0.56
C MET A 107 -7.07 -11.79 -0.79
N VAL A 108 -7.21 -10.47 -0.95
CA VAL A 108 -6.59 -9.71 -2.03
C VAL A 108 -5.26 -9.17 -1.52
N GLU A 109 -4.16 -9.47 -2.22
CA GLU A 109 -2.89 -8.79 -1.99
C GLU A 109 -2.91 -7.42 -2.66
N ALA A 110 -2.65 -6.37 -1.89
CA ALA A 110 -2.42 -5.02 -2.39
C ALA A 110 -0.95 -4.65 -2.25
N GLY A 111 -0.39 -4.13 -3.34
CA GLY A 111 1.00 -3.69 -3.38
C GLY A 111 1.21 -2.54 -4.35
N ARG A 112 2.47 -2.12 -4.46
CA ARG A 112 2.93 -1.09 -5.40
C ARG A 112 2.12 0.22 -5.32
N ALA A 113 1.68 0.56 -4.12
CA ALA A 113 0.88 1.74 -3.87
C ALA A 113 1.75 3.00 -3.94
N CYS A 114 1.45 3.93 -4.86
CA CYS A 114 2.17 5.20 -4.91
C CYS A 114 1.32 6.34 -5.48
N VAL A 115 1.74 7.57 -5.18
CA VAL A 115 1.12 8.82 -5.64
C VAL A 115 2.20 9.72 -6.23
N HIS A 116 1.87 10.31 -7.38
CA HIS A 116 2.70 11.28 -8.07
C HIS A 116 3.06 12.45 -7.12
N PRO A 117 4.34 12.89 -7.05
CA PRO A 117 4.79 13.91 -6.10
C PRO A 117 3.92 15.17 -6.09
N ASP A 118 3.59 15.67 -7.28
CA ASP A 118 2.80 16.90 -7.45
C ASP A 118 1.31 16.75 -7.07
N HIS A 119 0.86 15.52 -6.83
CA HIS A 119 -0.53 15.18 -6.54
C HIS A 119 -0.74 14.60 -5.13
N ARG A 120 0.29 14.62 -4.26
CA ARG A 120 0.24 14.13 -2.88
C ARG A 120 -0.66 15.00 -2.01
N SER A 121 -1.95 14.74 -2.12
CA SER A 121 -3.02 15.45 -1.45
C SER A 121 -3.99 14.45 -0.82
N GLY A 122 -4.76 14.91 0.17
CA GLY A 122 -5.84 14.10 0.73
C GLY A 122 -6.85 13.66 -0.31
N ALA A 123 -7.05 14.43 -1.39
CA ALA A 123 -8.00 14.10 -2.46
C ALA A 123 -7.60 12.84 -3.25
N VAL A 124 -6.34 12.72 -3.66
CA VAL A 124 -5.86 11.53 -4.39
C VAL A 124 -5.85 10.30 -3.49
N ILE A 125 -5.38 10.44 -2.25
CA ILE A 125 -5.43 9.35 -1.27
C ILE A 125 -6.88 8.91 -1.09
N ASN A 126 -7.82 9.82 -0.84
CA ASN A 126 -9.24 9.46 -0.70
C ASN A 126 -9.80 8.76 -1.95
N ALA A 127 -9.41 9.20 -3.15
CA ALA A 127 -9.80 8.55 -4.40
C ALA A 127 -9.27 7.11 -4.47
N MET A 128 -7.97 6.90 -4.21
CA MET A 128 -7.36 5.55 -4.18
C MET A 128 -8.06 4.64 -3.17
N TRP A 129 -8.28 5.13 -1.95
CA TRP A 129 -8.93 4.39 -0.88
C TRP A 129 -10.40 4.08 -1.18
N GLY A 130 -11.13 5.00 -1.83
CA GLY A 130 -12.48 4.76 -2.33
C GLY A 130 -12.53 3.72 -3.44
N GLY A 131 -11.59 3.77 -4.39
CA GLY A 131 -11.46 2.77 -5.45
C GLY A 131 -11.15 1.37 -4.90
N LEU A 132 -10.21 1.29 -3.96
CA LEU A 132 -9.83 0.04 -3.28
C LEU A 132 -11.02 -0.56 -2.51
N ALA A 133 -11.75 0.25 -1.76
CA ALA A 133 -12.93 -0.22 -1.06
C ALA A 133 -14.04 -0.71 -1.98
N ARG A 134 -14.32 0.03 -3.06
CA ARG A 134 -15.29 -0.39 -4.08
C ARG A 134 -14.87 -1.71 -4.71
N TYR A 135 -13.58 -1.88 -4.99
CA TYR A 135 -13.03 -3.14 -5.50
C TYR A 135 -13.29 -4.30 -4.54
N MET A 136 -12.93 -4.16 -3.26
CA MET A 136 -13.15 -5.19 -2.25
C MET A 136 -14.64 -5.54 -2.11
N LEU A 137 -15.52 -4.52 -2.11
CA LEU A 137 -16.97 -4.73 -2.03
C LEU A 137 -17.50 -5.51 -3.24
N LEU A 138 -17.15 -5.10 -4.46
CA LEU A 138 -17.69 -5.69 -5.69
C LEU A 138 -17.12 -7.08 -5.98
N SER A 139 -15.88 -7.34 -5.57
CA SER A 139 -15.25 -8.67 -5.69
C SER A 139 -15.72 -9.64 -4.60
N GLY A 140 -16.29 -9.15 -3.50
CA GLY A 140 -16.78 -9.98 -2.39
C GLY A 140 -15.65 -10.56 -1.52
N HIS A 141 -14.43 -10.07 -1.66
CA HIS A 141 -13.30 -10.52 -0.84
C HIS A 141 -13.33 -9.87 0.55
N ARG A 142 -12.95 -10.66 1.56
CA ARG A 142 -13.02 -10.26 2.97
C ARG A 142 -11.73 -9.61 3.45
N TYR A 143 -10.59 -10.12 3.00
CA TYR A 143 -9.30 -9.71 3.53
C TYR A 143 -8.52 -8.90 2.50
N LEU A 144 -7.91 -7.83 2.97
CA LEU A 144 -6.92 -7.08 2.22
C LEU A 144 -5.58 -7.24 2.94
N ALA A 145 -4.54 -7.66 2.23
CA ALA A 145 -3.22 -7.83 2.82
C ALA A 145 -2.11 -7.29 1.92
N GLY A 146 -0.90 -7.15 2.47
CA GLY A 146 0.29 -6.82 1.70
C GLY A 146 1.40 -6.24 2.57
N CYS A 147 2.49 -5.86 1.91
CA CYS A 147 3.63 -5.22 2.56
C CYS A 147 3.35 -3.72 2.79
N GLY A 148 3.18 -3.33 4.05
CA GLY A 148 3.23 -1.94 4.49
C GLY A 148 4.67 -1.50 4.69
N SER A 149 5.27 -0.89 3.68
CA SER A 149 6.68 -0.49 3.68
C SER A 149 6.94 0.78 4.48
N VAL A 150 8.00 0.77 5.29
CA VAL A 150 8.49 1.92 6.07
C VAL A 150 9.93 2.25 5.67
N PRO A 151 10.22 3.43 5.09
CA PRO A 151 11.58 3.83 4.73
C PRO A 151 12.55 3.81 5.92
N LEU A 152 13.78 3.38 5.67
CA LEU A 152 14.85 3.32 6.68
C LEU A 152 15.84 4.50 6.60
N GLY A 153 15.54 5.49 5.75
CA GLY A 153 16.40 6.66 5.53
C GLY A 153 16.58 7.57 6.75
N ASP A 154 15.72 7.46 7.76
CA ASP A 154 15.80 8.18 9.04
C ASP A 154 16.64 7.46 10.10
N GLY A 155 17.40 6.43 9.71
CA GLY A 155 18.12 5.55 10.63
C GLY A 155 17.25 4.43 11.23
N GLY A 156 16.01 4.28 10.77
CA GLY A 156 15.08 3.23 11.17
C GLY A 156 14.12 3.62 12.31
N GLN A 157 13.99 4.91 12.62
CA GLN A 157 13.14 5.37 13.71
C GLN A 157 11.65 5.13 13.41
N ALA A 158 11.18 5.48 12.21
CA ALA A 158 9.80 5.24 11.81
C ALA A 158 9.46 3.73 11.80
N ALA A 159 10.40 2.88 11.40
CA ALA A 159 10.23 1.43 11.42
C ALA A 159 10.19 0.88 12.86
N ALA A 160 10.99 1.43 13.76
CA ALA A 160 10.95 1.12 15.19
C ALA A 160 9.59 1.50 15.81
N ASP A 161 9.06 2.68 15.51
CA ASP A 161 7.74 3.12 15.98
C ASP A 161 6.61 2.25 15.43
N ALA A 162 6.67 1.92 14.14
CA ALA A 162 5.72 1.01 13.49
C ALA A 162 5.74 -0.38 14.12
N TRP A 163 6.93 -0.90 14.44
CA TRP A 163 7.08 -2.18 15.13
C TRP A 163 6.49 -2.17 16.54
N LEU A 164 6.72 -1.10 17.30
CA LEU A 164 6.17 -0.95 18.64
C LEU A 164 4.63 -0.83 18.61
N LEU A 165 4.06 -0.09 17.65
CA LEU A 165 2.60 -0.06 17.43
C LEU A 165 2.06 -1.42 17.03
N GLY A 166 2.76 -2.10 16.11
CA GLY A 166 2.42 -3.42 15.61
C GLY A 166 2.37 -4.47 16.71
N THR A 167 3.23 -4.38 17.72
CA THR A 167 3.28 -5.34 18.83
C THR A 167 2.37 -4.98 20.01
N THR A 168 2.11 -3.70 20.24
CA THR A 168 1.37 -3.25 21.44
C THR A 168 -0.10 -2.91 21.20
N ARG A 169 -0.46 -2.46 19.99
CA ARG A 169 -1.82 -1.96 19.68
C ARG A 169 -2.46 -2.63 18.48
N HIS A 170 -1.65 -3.11 17.55
CA HIS A 170 -2.10 -3.64 16.26
C HIS A 170 -1.66 -5.07 16.02
N ALA A 171 -1.30 -5.83 17.07
CA ALA A 171 -0.81 -7.19 16.90
C ALA A 171 -1.90 -8.10 16.34
N ALA A 172 -1.53 -8.90 15.34
CA ALA A 172 -2.39 -9.96 14.86
C ALA A 172 -2.61 -11.04 15.94
N PRO A 173 -3.79 -11.69 15.96
CA PRO A 173 -4.00 -12.94 16.69
C PRO A 173 -2.97 -14.01 16.29
N ASP A 174 -2.68 -14.95 17.19
CA ASP A 174 -1.60 -15.92 16.98
C ASP A 174 -1.74 -16.76 15.68
N GLY A 175 -2.97 -17.12 15.31
CA GLY A 175 -3.25 -17.84 14.05
C GLY A 175 -3.10 -17.02 12.77
N LEU A 176 -2.83 -15.72 12.87
CA LEU A 176 -2.63 -14.81 11.73
C LEU A 176 -1.20 -14.24 11.70
N ARG A 177 -0.29 -14.78 12.51
CA ARG A 177 1.10 -14.36 12.54
C ARG A 177 1.91 -14.98 11.41
N VAL A 178 2.84 -14.21 10.86
CA VAL A 178 3.76 -14.61 9.79
C VAL A 178 5.20 -14.26 10.18
N HIS A 179 6.16 -14.89 9.52
CA HIS A 179 7.58 -14.70 9.81
C HIS A 179 8.33 -14.19 8.58
N PRO A 180 9.17 -13.14 8.70
CA PRO A 180 9.97 -12.66 7.59
C PRO A 180 11.09 -13.64 7.25
N HIS A 181 11.49 -13.71 5.98
CA HIS A 181 12.66 -14.49 5.55
C HIS A 181 13.99 -13.78 5.88
N ASP A 182 14.07 -12.45 5.70
CA ASP A 182 15.17 -11.59 6.18
C ASP A 182 14.62 -10.59 7.21
N PRO A 183 14.65 -10.87 8.53
CA PRO A 183 14.08 -9.97 9.53
C PRO A 183 14.86 -8.65 9.64
N TRP A 184 14.13 -7.53 9.64
CA TRP A 184 14.68 -6.24 10.06
C TRP A 184 14.63 -6.12 11.58
N SER A 185 15.66 -5.54 12.18
CA SER A 185 15.70 -5.23 13.62
C SER A 185 16.20 -3.82 13.88
N PRO A 186 15.57 -3.08 14.81
CA PRO A 186 16.02 -1.75 15.19
C PRO A 186 17.41 -1.85 15.83
N ARG A 187 18.31 -0.93 15.43
CA ARG A 187 19.67 -0.86 16.00
C ARG A 187 19.70 -0.21 17.38
N GLN A 188 18.68 0.60 17.69
CA GLN A 188 18.55 1.34 18.93
C GLN A 188 17.42 0.76 19.79
N GLN A 189 17.47 0.98 21.10
CA GLN A 189 16.37 0.60 21.99
C GLN A 189 15.11 1.38 21.62
N LEU A 190 14.00 0.64 21.51
CA LEU A 190 12.69 1.21 21.26
C LEU A 190 12.32 2.17 22.41
N THR A 191 11.96 3.40 22.06
CA THR A 191 11.46 4.38 23.03
C THR A 191 10.07 3.96 23.53
N ALA A 192 9.72 4.33 24.76
CA ALA A 192 8.55 3.74 25.45
C ALA A 192 7.17 4.15 24.86
N ALA A 193 7.10 5.19 24.03
CA ALA A 193 5.84 5.65 23.44
C ALA A 193 6.00 5.78 21.92
N PRO A 194 5.32 4.94 21.12
CA PRO A 194 5.40 5.05 19.67
C PRO A 194 4.61 6.25 19.16
N ASP A 195 5.11 6.89 18.11
CA ASP A 195 4.41 7.97 17.43
C ASP A 195 3.72 7.46 16.15
N HIS A 196 2.41 7.67 16.01
CA HIS A 196 1.72 7.40 14.74
C HIS A 196 2.13 8.39 13.64
N SER A 197 2.63 9.57 13.98
CA SER A 197 2.95 10.62 13.02
C SER A 197 4.17 10.30 12.17
N SER A 198 5.12 9.51 12.71
CA SER A 198 6.32 9.04 12.01
C SER A 198 6.03 7.98 10.94
N LEU A 199 4.88 7.29 11.02
CA LEU A 199 4.51 6.26 10.05
C LEU A 199 4.18 6.86 8.68
N PRO A 200 4.53 6.15 7.58
CA PRO A 200 4.04 6.46 6.25
C PRO A 200 2.52 6.57 6.20
N ALA A 201 2.00 7.49 5.39
CA ALA A 201 0.58 7.84 5.38
C ALA A 201 -0.33 6.63 5.10
N LEU A 202 0.08 5.72 4.21
CA LEU A 202 -0.68 4.52 3.88
C LEU A 202 -0.73 3.52 5.04
N LEU A 203 0.42 3.17 5.63
CA LEU A 203 0.47 2.28 6.79
C LEU A 203 -0.35 2.84 7.95
N ARG A 204 -0.18 4.12 8.26
CA ARG A 204 -0.99 4.82 9.27
C ARG A 204 -2.49 4.74 8.95
N GLY A 205 -2.86 4.83 7.67
CA GLY A 205 -4.23 4.64 7.20
C GLY A 205 -4.77 3.26 7.54
N TYR A 206 -4.06 2.19 7.17
CA TYR A 206 -4.46 0.81 7.46
C TYR A 206 -4.60 0.55 8.97
N LEU A 207 -3.64 1.01 9.78
CA LEU A 207 -3.72 0.83 11.24
C LEU A 207 -4.92 1.57 11.86
N ARG A 208 -5.26 2.76 11.37
CA ARG A 208 -6.48 3.49 11.79
C ARG A 208 -7.78 2.78 11.44
N LEU A 209 -7.77 1.94 10.40
CA LEU A 209 -8.90 1.09 10.02
C LEU A 209 -9.00 -0.20 10.83
N GLY A 210 -8.03 -0.47 11.71
CA GLY A 210 -7.99 -1.68 12.52
C GLY A 210 -7.26 -2.84 11.86
N ALA A 211 -6.44 -2.57 10.84
CA ALA A 211 -5.53 -3.57 10.29
C ALA A 211 -4.55 -4.06 11.37
N TRP A 212 -4.16 -5.32 11.24
CA TRP A 212 -3.16 -5.96 12.07
C TRP A 212 -1.78 -5.90 11.42
N VAL A 213 -0.75 -5.84 12.25
CA VAL A 213 0.62 -6.17 11.90
C VAL A 213 0.85 -7.63 12.30
N CYS A 214 1.18 -8.46 11.33
CA CYS A 214 1.18 -9.91 11.48
C CYS A 214 2.52 -10.50 11.95
N GLY A 215 3.55 -9.70 12.15
CA GLY A 215 4.85 -10.24 12.56
C GLY A 215 5.94 -9.20 12.54
N ALA A 216 7.16 -9.65 12.82
CA ALA A 216 8.35 -8.84 12.67
C ALA A 216 8.50 -8.40 11.21
N PRO A 217 9.00 -7.18 10.94
CA PRO A 217 9.18 -6.70 9.57
C PRO A 217 10.29 -7.45 8.83
N ALA A 218 10.14 -7.57 7.51
CA ALA A 218 11.20 -8.00 6.60
C ALA A 218 12.08 -6.81 6.20
N HIS A 219 13.36 -7.06 5.90
CA HIS A 219 14.30 -6.05 5.43
C HIS A 219 14.39 -6.09 3.89
N ASP A 220 13.61 -5.26 3.23
CA ASP A 220 13.71 -5.09 1.78
C ASP A 220 14.83 -4.08 1.46
N ARG A 221 15.98 -4.65 1.06
CA ARG A 221 17.21 -3.90 0.73
C ARG A 221 17.15 -3.27 -0.65
N ASP A 222 16.35 -3.83 -1.55
CA ASP A 222 16.21 -3.28 -2.90
C ASP A 222 15.40 -1.97 -2.83
N PHE A 223 14.47 -1.86 -1.89
CA PHE A 223 13.71 -0.62 -1.65
C PHE A 223 14.25 0.24 -0.50
N GLY A 224 15.12 -0.30 0.36
CA GLY A 224 15.64 0.43 1.53
C GLY A 224 14.58 0.66 2.60
N VAL A 225 13.70 -0.32 2.80
CA VAL A 225 12.53 -0.24 3.68
C VAL A 225 12.50 -1.43 4.67
N ALA A 226 11.77 -1.25 5.76
CA ALA A 226 11.24 -2.35 6.55
C ALA A 226 9.80 -2.63 6.09
N ASP A 227 9.55 -3.81 5.58
CA ASP A 227 8.23 -4.25 5.15
C ASP A 227 7.50 -4.91 6.30
N PHE A 228 6.27 -4.49 6.57
CA PHE A 228 5.38 -5.14 7.54
C PHE A 228 4.29 -5.88 6.80
N PHE A 229 4.10 -7.17 7.05
CA PHE A 229 2.89 -7.84 6.56
C PHE A 229 1.68 -7.33 7.34
N VAL A 230 0.80 -6.63 6.64
CA VAL A 230 -0.40 -6.01 7.19
C VAL A 230 -1.63 -6.75 6.68
N LEU A 231 -2.58 -7.02 7.57
CA LEU A 231 -3.84 -7.69 7.24
C LEU A 231 -5.03 -6.89 7.76
N LEU A 232 -5.93 -6.51 6.86
CA LEU A 232 -7.17 -5.83 7.16
C LEU A 232 -8.36 -6.75 6.89
N ASP A 233 -9.19 -6.97 7.91
CA ASP A 233 -10.48 -7.65 7.78
C ASP A 233 -11.56 -6.61 7.47
N MET A 234 -12.15 -6.69 6.28
CA MET A 234 -13.20 -5.78 5.83
C MET A 234 -14.46 -5.87 6.70
N GLU A 235 -14.68 -6.98 7.42
CA GLU A 235 -15.79 -7.12 8.37
C GLU A 235 -15.56 -6.33 9.66
N ARG A 236 -14.30 -6.09 10.04
CA ARG A 236 -13.92 -5.37 11.28
C ARG A 236 -13.87 -3.85 11.09
N LEU A 237 -14.08 -3.36 9.87
CA LEU A 237 -14.21 -1.93 9.61
C LEU A 237 -15.35 -1.33 10.44
N ASN A 238 -15.08 -0.25 11.16
CA ASN A 238 -16.13 0.43 11.91
C ASN A 238 -17.19 1.03 10.97
N ASP A 239 -18.41 1.25 11.46
CA ASP A 239 -19.53 1.74 10.67
C ASP A 239 -19.27 3.10 10.00
N ARG A 240 -18.40 3.93 10.58
CA ARG A 240 -18.00 5.20 9.97
C ARG A 240 -17.21 4.94 8.69
N TYR A 241 -16.23 4.04 8.75
CA TYR A 241 -15.42 3.67 7.61
C TYR A 241 -16.19 2.81 6.62
N ARG A 242 -17.05 1.89 7.06
CA ARG A 242 -18.00 1.19 6.17
C ARG A 242 -18.85 2.18 5.39
N ARG A 243 -19.43 3.21 6.03
CA ARG A 243 -20.20 4.26 5.32
C ARG A 243 -19.35 5.15 4.41
N TYR A 244 -18.12 5.42 4.80
CA TYR A 244 -17.17 6.18 3.97
C TYR A 244 -16.76 5.38 2.72
N PHE A 245 -16.51 4.07 2.88
CA PHE A 245 -16.00 3.17 1.85
C PHE A 245 -17.08 2.59 0.93
N LEU A 246 -18.25 2.27 1.48
CA LEU A 246 -19.35 1.61 0.76
C LEU A 246 -20.39 2.63 0.23
N GLY A 247 -20.16 3.93 0.48
CA GLY A 247 -21.14 4.99 0.23
C GLY A 247 -22.31 4.90 1.20
N ARG A 248 -23.11 5.98 1.28
CA ARG A 248 -24.47 5.86 1.84
C ARG A 248 -25.22 4.93 0.90
N SER A 249 -25.56 3.72 1.35
CA SER A 249 -26.74 3.03 0.85
C SER A 249 -27.89 4.04 0.96
N ARG A 250 -28.34 4.52 -0.19
CA ARG A 250 -29.61 5.24 -0.29
C ARG A 250 -30.73 4.24 -0.18
#